data_AF-A0A9R1JG29-F1
#
_entry.id   AF-A0A9R1JG29-F1
#
_cell.length_a   1.000
_cell.length_b   1.000
_cell.length_c   1.000
_cell.angle_alpha   90.00
_cell.angle_beta   90.00
_cell.angle_gamma   90.00
#
_symmetry.space_group_name_H-M   'P 1'
#
loop_
_entity.id
_entity.type
_entity.pdbx_description
1 polymer ?
#
loop_
_entity_poly.entity_id
_entity_poly.type
_entity_poly.pdbx_seq_one_letter_code
_entity_poly.pdbx_strand_id
1 'polypeptide(L)'
;SEPFHPKLSGAVLVCSVPPSGNSGLVWRYLLTKPIAAIKVTLSLAAKAYANSLPLCKETFFSSQMDDELVLRYQNLMKESSKLPLFDLRKLNASLPVPSATDGTLEILVMGASNDFIVDAEGLSETARFYNVQPVCVKGVAHDMMLDCSWEKGAAIILSWLDKLAPRSA
;
A
#
# COMPACT_ATOMS: atom_id res chain seq x y z
N SER A 1 7.28 34.79 4.74
CA SER A 1 6.65 34.08 5.87
C SER A 1 7.27 32.70 5.93
N GLU A 2 7.95 32.35 7.02
CA GLU A 2 8.44 30.98 7.17
C GLU A 2 7.26 30.00 7.34
N PRO A 3 7.34 28.78 6.80
CA PRO A 3 6.28 27.79 6.94
C PRO A 3 6.11 27.39 8.42
N PHE A 4 4.85 27.32 8.87
CA PHE A 4 4.45 27.02 10.27
C PHE A 4 4.75 25.57 10.72
N HIS A 5 5.47 24.80 9.91
CA HIS A 5 5.69 23.37 10.13
C HIS A 5 7.15 23.01 9.82
N PRO A 6 7.76 22.08 10.58
CA PRO A 6 9.10 21.61 10.31
C PRO A 6 9.19 20.95 8.92
N LYS A 7 10.35 21.06 8.27
CA LYS A 7 10.62 20.33 7.03
C LYS A 7 10.59 18.82 7.31
N LEU A 8 9.89 18.06 6.48
CA LEU A 8 9.87 16.61 6.57
C LEU A 8 11.28 16.06 6.31
N SER A 9 11.74 15.14 7.14
CA SER A 9 13.06 14.49 6.99
C SER A 9 13.01 13.25 6.10
N GLY A 10 11.86 12.58 6.05
CA GLY A 10 11.63 11.45 5.17
C GLY A 10 10.16 11.06 5.07
N ALA A 11 9.85 10.14 4.15
CA ALA A 11 8.55 9.49 4.04
C ALA A 11 8.70 7.99 3.73
N VAL A 12 7.78 7.19 4.28
CA VAL A 12 7.71 5.76 4.01
C VAL A 12 6.45 5.47 3.20
N LEU A 13 6.63 4.83 2.05
CA LEU A 13 5.55 4.32 1.20
C LEU A 13 5.39 2.83 1.47
N VAL A 14 4.29 2.47 2.13
CA VAL A 14 3.97 1.08 2.52
C VAL A 14 2.87 0.55 1.60
N CYS A 15 3.16 -0.53 0.88
CA CYS A 15 2.21 -1.21 -0.02
C CYS A 15 1.48 -0.24 -0.98
N SER A 16 2.20 0.79 -1.44
CA SER A 16 1.61 1.87 -2.23
C SER A 16 1.31 1.43 -3.66
N VAL A 17 0.17 1.87 -4.18
CA VAL A 17 -0.16 1.77 -5.61
C VAL A 17 0.89 2.57 -6.41
N PRO A 18 1.42 2.03 -7.52
CA PRO A 18 2.47 2.71 -8.25
C PRO A 18 2.01 4.01 -8.92
N PRO A 19 2.96 4.89 -9.31
CA PRO A 19 2.65 6.19 -9.92
C PRO A 19 1.86 6.11 -11.23
N SER A 20 1.94 4.99 -11.96
CA SER A 20 1.11 4.72 -13.15
C SER A 20 -0.30 4.22 -12.84
N GLY A 21 -0.65 4.04 -11.56
CA GLY A 21 -1.94 3.57 -11.08
C GLY A 21 -2.13 2.05 -11.17
N ASN A 22 -3.38 1.60 -11.05
CA ASN A 22 -3.73 0.18 -10.92
C ASN A 22 -3.89 -0.58 -12.25
N SER A 23 -3.94 0.10 -13.40
CA SER A 23 -4.29 -0.50 -14.69
C SER A 23 -3.29 -1.57 -15.12
N GLY A 24 -1.99 -1.30 -14.96
CA GLY A 24 -0.93 -2.27 -15.25
C GLY A 24 -1.00 -3.51 -14.36
N LEU A 25 -1.31 -3.33 -13.07
CA LEU A 25 -1.45 -4.42 -12.09
C LEU A 25 -2.61 -5.34 -12.47
N VAL A 26 -3.78 -4.74 -12.75
CA VAL A 26 -4.98 -5.47 -13.18
C VAL A 26 -4.70 -6.27 -14.46
N TRP A 27 -4.04 -5.68 -15.44
CA TRP A 27 -3.68 -6.38 -16.68
C TRP A 27 -2.75 -7.58 -16.44
N ARG A 28 -1.70 -7.40 -15.63
CA ARG A 28 -0.80 -8.50 -15.24
C ARG A 28 -1.54 -9.61 -14.53
N TYR A 29 -2.45 -9.28 -13.62
CA TYR A 29 -3.28 -10.27 -12.95
C TYR A 29 -4.27 -10.95 -13.88
N LEU A 30 -4.89 -10.25 -14.82
CA LEU A 30 -5.78 -10.89 -15.80
C LEU A 30 -5.04 -11.95 -16.62
N LEU A 31 -3.79 -11.68 -17.01
CA LEU A 31 -2.97 -12.61 -17.79
C LEU A 31 -2.42 -13.80 -16.97
N THR A 32 -2.07 -13.58 -15.70
CA THR A 32 -1.36 -14.59 -14.89
C THR A 32 -2.23 -15.28 -13.85
N LYS A 33 -3.25 -14.59 -13.33
CA LYS A 33 -4.12 -14.99 -12.20
C LYS A 33 -5.54 -14.41 -12.37
N PRO A 34 -6.32 -14.83 -13.39
CA PRO A 34 -7.59 -14.20 -13.74
C PRO A 34 -8.62 -14.21 -12.60
N ILE A 35 -8.65 -15.28 -11.79
CA ILE A 35 -9.52 -15.35 -10.60
C ILE A 35 -9.13 -14.28 -9.57
N ALA A 36 -7.84 -14.07 -9.34
CA ALA A 36 -7.36 -13.03 -8.43
C ALA A 36 -7.72 -11.64 -8.95
N ALA A 37 -7.58 -11.38 -10.26
CA ALA A 37 -8.00 -10.12 -10.88
C ALA A 37 -9.48 -9.81 -10.63
N ILE A 38 -10.36 -10.81 -10.82
CA ILE A 38 -11.80 -10.68 -10.55
C ILE A 38 -12.04 -10.39 -9.07
N LYS A 39 -11.41 -11.13 -8.16
CA LYS A 39 -11.56 -10.94 -6.72
C LYS A 39 -11.09 -9.56 -6.26
N VAL A 40 -9.92 -9.10 -6.68
CA VAL A 40 -9.41 -7.74 -6.36
C VAL A 40 -10.38 -6.68 -6.88
N THR A 41 -10.84 -6.83 -8.12
CA THR A 41 -11.78 -5.87 -8.73
C THR A 41 -13.09 -5.82 -7.97
N LEU A 42 -13.70 -6.97 -7.65
CA LEU A 42 -14.93 -7.04 -6.86
C LEU A 42 -14.73 -6.48 -5.45
N SER A 43 -13.63 -6.88 -4.81
CA SER A 43 -13.27 -6.42 -3.47
C SER A 43 -13.19 -4.90 -3.43
N LEU A 44 -12.35 -4.29 -4.27
CA LEU A 44 -12.04 -2.87 -4.20
C LEU A 44 -13.05 -1.97 -4.93
N ALA A 45 -13.38 -2.28 -6.20
CA ALA A 45 -14.22 -1.41 -7.02
C ALA A 45 -15.70 -1.52 -6.64
N ALA A 46 -16.18 -2.74 -6.35
CA ALA A 46 -17.56 -2.97 -5.88
C ALA A 46 -17.70 -2.92 -4.34
N LYS A 47 -16.59 -2.65 -3.62
CA LYS A 47 -16.54 -2.65 -2.15
C LYS A 47 -17.04 -3.95 -1.52
N ALA A 48 -16.90 -5.08 -2.21
CA ALA A 48 -17.39 -6.36 -1.70
C ALA A 48 -16.64 -6.82 -0.42
N TYR A 49 -15.43 -6.31 -0.16
CA TYR A 49 -14.74 -6.55 1.12
C TYR A 49 -15.58 -6.12 2.32
N ALA A 50 -16.46 -5.12 2.18
CA ALA A 50 -17.33 -4.69 3.26
C ALA A 50 -18.24 -5.86 3.68
N ASN A 51 -18.85 -6.56 2.74
CA ASN A 51 -19.92 -7.51 3.09
C ASN A 51 -19.45 -8.97 3.10
N SER A 52 -18.16 -9.24 2.89
CA SER A 52 -17.60 -10.59 2.85
C SER A 52 -16.31 -10.66 3.65
N LEU A 53 -16.36 -11.33 4.80
CA LEU A 53 -15.18 -11.54 5.66
C LEU A 53 -14.06 -12.30 4.93
N PRO A 54 -14.32 -13.41 4.21
CA PRO A 54 -13.27 -14.12 3.47
C PRO A 54 -12.60 -13.24 2.42
N LEU A 55 -13.38 -12.41 1.71
CA LEU A 55 -12.84 -11.52 0.69
C LEU A 55 -12.04 -10.37 1.32
N CYS A 56 -12.51 -9.81 2.43
CA CYS A 56 -11.76 -8.81 3.19
C CYS A 56 -10.41 -9.38 3.66
N LYS A 57 -10.42 -10.57 4.24
CA LYS A 57 -9.21 -11.27 4.69
C LYS A 57 -8.24 -11.48 3.54
N GLU A 58 -8.69 -12.10 2.45
CA GLU A 58 -7.84 -12.37 1.27
C GLU A 58 -7.29 -11.10 0.63
N THR A 59 -8.02 -9.98 0.68
CA THR A 59 -7.61 -8.72 0.06
C THR A 59 -6.55 -7.99 0.87
N PHE A 60 -6.72 -7.92 2.20
CA PHE A 60 -5.93 -7.01 3.04
C PHE A 60 -4.97 -7.73 4.00
N PHE A 61 -5.25 -8.98 4.36
CA PHE A 61 -4.67 -9.61 5.55
C PHE A 61 -4.02 -10.97 5.25
N SER A 62 -3.05 -11.36 6.08
CA SER A 62 -2.47 -12.70 6.02
C SER A 62 -3.52 -13.76 6.39
N SER A 63 -3.42 -14.94 5.79
CA SER A 63 -4.38 -16.02 6.02
C SER A 63 -4.44 -16.50 7.48
N GLN A 64 -3.38 -16.24 8.25
CA GLN A 64 -3.24 -16.57 9.67
C GLN A 64 -3.94 -15.57 10.61
N MET A 65 -4.44 -14.44 10.10
CA MET A 65 -5.15 -13.47 10.93
C MET A 65 -6.37 -14.09 11.62
N ASP A 66 -6.66 -13.68 12.84
CA ASP A 66 -7.87 -14.10 13.55
C ASP A 66 -9.12 -13.48 12.89
N ASP A 67 -10.15 -14.28 12.62
CA ASP A 67 -11.37 -13.84 11.96
C ASP A 67 -12.13 -12.79 12.77
N GLU A 68 -12.07 -12.82 14.11
CA GLU A 68 -12.66 -11.79 14.98
C GLU A 68 -11.96 -10.44 14.80
N LEU A 69 -10.62 -10.44 14.69
CA LEU A 69 -9.84 -9.24 14.41
C LEU A 69 -10.11 -8.71 12.99
N VAL A 70 -10.17 -9.60 12.00
CA VAL A 70 -10.52 -9.21 10.63
C VAL A 70 -11.93 -8.60 10.59
N LEU A 71 -12.90 -9.17 11.31
CA LEU A 71 -14.26 -8.63 11.37
C LEU A 71 -14.28 -7.24 12.01
N ARG A 72 -13.52 -7.04 13.10
CA ARG A 72 -13.37 -5.73 13.74
C ARG A 72 -12.79 -4.70 12.76
N TYR A 73 -11.71 -5.04 12.06
CA TYR A 73 -11.09 -4.12 11.10
C TYR A 73 -11.98 -3.87 9.88
N GLN A 74 -12.66 -4.89 9.37
CA GLN A 74 -13.64 -4.75 8.29
C GLN A 74 -14.72 -3.73 8.66
N ASN A 75 -15.23 -3.76 9.90
CA ASN A 75 -16.23 -2.79 10.36
C ASN A 75 -15.67 -1.37 10.39
N LEU A 76 -14.43 -1.17 10.85
CA LEU A 76 -13.78 0.14 10.79
C LEU A 76 -13.57 0.62 9.33
N MET A 77 -13.19 -0.28 8.42
CA MET A 77 -13.02 0.05 6.99
C MET A 77 -14.33 0.41 6.29
N LYS A 78 -15.47 -0.16 6.72
CA LYS A 78 -16.80 0.22 6.22
C LYS A 78 -17.13 1.66 6.59
N GLU A 79 -16.74 2.07 7.79
CA GLU A 79 -17.09 3.35 8.40
C GLU A 79 -16.16 4.50 7.96
N SER A 80 -14.93 4.18 7.52
CA SER A 80 -13.88 5.18 7.25
C SER A 80 -14.22 6.18 6.13
N SER A 81 -14.77 5.72 5.00
CA SER A 81 -15.13 6.59 3.87
C SER A 81 -16.29 6.07 3.04
N LYS A 82 -17.31 6.92 2.87
CA LYS A 82 -18.47 6.68 2.00
C LYS A 82 -18.15 6.90 0.53
N LEU A 83 -17.07 7.63 0.20
CA LEU A 83 -16.63 7.80 -1.19
C LEU A 83 -16.18 6.45 -1.75
N PRO A 84 -16.51 6.13 -3.03
CA PRO A 84 -15.89 4.99 -3.71
C PRO A 84 -14.38 5.05 -3.52
N LEU A 85 -13.72 3.92 -3.16
CA LEU A 85 -12.26 3.88 -3.01
C LEU A 85 -11.56 4.33 -4.31
N PHE A 86 -12.25 4.22 -5.45
CA PHE A 86 -11.75 4.59 -6.75
C PHE A 86 -12.83 5.30 -7.60
N ASP A 87 -12.77 6.62 -7.74
CA ASP A 87 -13.24 7.24 -8.99
C ASP A 87 -12.13 7.03 -10.03
N LEU A 88 -12.12 5.84 -10.63
CA LEU A 88 -11.07 5.40 -11.56
C LEU A 88 -10.87 6.39 -12.72
N ARG A 89 -11.92 7.12 -13.14
CA ARG A 89 -11.81 8.11 -14.22
C ARG A 89 -11.05 9.35 -13.76
N LYS A 90 -11.38 9.90 -12.58
CA LYS A 90 -10.64 11.05 -12.04
C LYS A 90 -9.21 10.70 -11.63
N LEU A 91 -9.02 9.52 -11.05
CA LEU A 91 -7.69 9.00 -10.72
C LEU A 91 -6.86 8.84 -11.99
N ASN A 92 -7.34 8.10 -13.00
CA ASN A 92 -6.61 7.91 -14.26
C ASN A 92 -6.30 9.23 -14.98
N ALA A 93 -7.19 10.22 -14.92
CA ALA A 93 -6.96 11.53 -15.51
C ALA A 93 -5.86 12.34 -14.79
N SER A 94 -5.49 11.94 -13.57
CA SER A 94 -4.48 12.60 -12.74
C SER A 94 -3.15 11.81 -12.69
N LEU A 95 -2.99 10.79 -13.55
CA LEU A 95 -1.77 9.98 -13.65
C LEU A 95 -0.87 10.47 -14.80
N PRO A 96 0.47 10.34 -14.67
CA PRO A 96 1.18 9.84 -13.50
C PRO A 96 1.16 10.84 -12.34
N VAL A 97 1.09 10.33 -11.11
CA VAL A 97 1.17 11.18 -9.91
C VAL A 97 2.52 11.92 -9.92
N PRO A 98 2.56 13.25 -9.74
CA PRO A 98 3.82 13.98 -9.65
C PRO A 98 4.64 13.51 -8.45
N SER A 99 5.97 13.61 -8.53
CA SER A 99 6.82 13.30 -7.38
C SER A 99 6.43 14.20 -6.20
N ALA A 100 6.17 13.59 -5.05
CA ALA A 100 5.91 14.29 -3.80
C ALA A 100 7.18 14.97 -3.22
N THR A 101 8.34 14.74 -3.84
CA THR A 101 9.62 15.26 -3.37
C THR A 101 10.36 16.00 -4.49
N ASP A 102 11.08 17.04 -4.10
CA ASP A 102 12.07 17.76 -4.90
C ASP A 102 13.47 17.10 -4.85
N GLY A 103 13.56 15.86 -4.36
CA GLY A 103 14.80 15.12 -4.14
C GLY A 103 15.45 15.36 -2.78
N THR A 104 14.90 16.23 -1.93
CA THR A 104 15.47 16.49 -0.59
C THR A 104 14.92 15.57 0.50
N LEU A 105 13.84 14.83 0.22
CA LEU A 105 13.18 13.95 1.18
C LEU A 105 13.73 12.53 1.06
N GLU A 106 14.16 11.94 2.18
CA GLU A 106 14.56 10.54 2.20
C GLU A 106 13.33 9.64 2.05
N ILE A 107 13.34 8.73 1.08
CA ILE A 107 12.20 7.86 0.80
C ILE A 107 12.55 6.40 1.08
N LEU A 108 11.68 5.73 1.83
CA LEU A 108 11.65 4.27 1.92
C LEU A 108 10.43 3.76 1.15
N VAL A 109 10.67 2.91 0.15
CA VAL A 109 9.60 2.16 -0.53
C VAL A 109 9.61 0.73 -0.04
N MET A 110 8.52 0.31 0.58
CA MET A 110 8.35 -1.06 1.06
C MET A 110 6.99 -1.63 0.71
N GLY A 111 6.94 -2.94 0.51
CA GLY A 111 5.71 -3.68 0.22
C GLY A 111 5.76 -5.07 0.80
N ALA A 112 4.70 -5.84 0.61
CA ALA A 112 4.55 -7.15 1.23
C ALA A 112 4.62 -8.27 0.19
N SER A 113 5.16 -9.44 0.56
CA SER A 113 5.27 -10.56 -0.38
C SER A 113 3.94 -11.25 -0.66
N ASN A 114 2.99 -11.13 0.26
CA ASN A 114 1.66 -11.72 0.14
C ASN A 114 0.61 -10.62 -0.10
N ASP A 115 1.05 -9.47 -0.61
CA ASP A 115 0.14 -8.39 -1.02
C ASP A 115 -0.74 -8.88 -2.18
N PHE A 116 -2.04 -8.89 -1.95
CA PHE A 116 -3.02 -9.32 -2.94
C PHE A 116 -3.38 -8.20 -3.92
N ILE A 117 -3.06 -6.95 -3.60
CA ILE A 117 -3.43 -5.75 -4.38
C ILE A 117 -2.25 -5.29 -5.23
N VAL A 118 -1.07 -5.09 -4.61
CA VAL A 118 0.13 -4.57 -5.27
C VAL A 118 1.14 -5.69 -5.46
N ASP A 119 1.45 -5.99 -6.72
CA ASP A 119 2.43 -7.02 -7.05
C ASP A 119 3.88 -6.52 -6.96
N ALA A 120 4.83 -7.45 -7.09
CA ALA A 120 6.26 -7.15 -7.01
C ALA A 120 6.72 -6.14 -8.06
N GLU A 121 6.07 -6.09 -9.23
CA GLU A 121 6.38 -5.09 -10.25
C GLU A 121 5.86 -3.71 -9.86
N GLY A 122 4.65 -3.58 -9.30
CA GLY A 122 4.15 -2.31 -8.77
C GLY A 122 5.03 -1.74 -7.65
N LEU A 123 5.52 -2.61 -6.75
CA LEU A 123 6.52 -2.25 -5.76
C LEU A 123 7.82 -1.73 -6.41
N SER A 124 8.34 -2.48 -7.40
CA SER A 124 9.58 -2.15 -8.11
C SER A 124 9.45 -0.85 -8.92
N GLU A 125 8.29 -0.61 -9.54
CA GLU A 125 7.97 0.60 -10.27
C GLU A 125 7.98 1.83 -9.36
N THR A 126 7.34 1.71 -8.19
CA THR A 126 7.32 2.79 -7.19
C THR A 126 8.73 3.12 -6.70
N ALA A 127 9.55 2.09 -6.44
CA ALA A 127 10.94 2.28 -6.03
C ALA A 127 11.79 2.92 -7.13
N ARG A 128 11.62 2.51 -8.39
CA ARG A 128 12.28 3.13 -9.55
C ARG A 128 11.89 4.61 -9.71
N PHE A 129 10.62 4.95 -9.49
CA PHE A 129 10.14 6.32 -9.57
C PHE A 129 10.83 7.25 -8.56
N TYR A 130 11.11 6.76 -7.35
CA TYR A 130 11.85 7.51 -6.32
C TYR A 130 13.37 7.26 -6.34
N ASN A 131 13.89 6.49 -7.31
CA ASN A 131 15.30 6.10 -7.41
C ASN A 131 15.86 5.45 -6.13
N VAL A 132 15.08 4.57 -5.49
CA VAL A 132 15.47 3.81 -4.30
C VAL A 132 15.35 2.31 -4.55
N GLN A 133 15.91 1.50 -3.65
CA GLN A 133 15.73 0.05 -3.68
C GLN A 133 14.44 -0.34 -2.93
N PRO A 134 13.58 -1.21 -3.52
CA PRO A 134 12.37 -1.67 -2.84
C PRO A 134 12.71 -2.64 -1.72
N VAL A 135 11.97 -2.57 -0.62
CA VAL A 135 12.01 -3.57 0.46
C VAL A 135 10.74 -4.42 0.42
N CYS A 136 10.88 -5.71 0.13
CA CYS A 136 9.76 -6.66 0.15
C CYS A 136 9.75 -7.46 1.46
N VAL A 137 8.76 -7.21 2.32
CA VAL A 137 8.60 -7.88 3.61
C VAL A 137 7.96 -9.26 3.43
N LYS A 138 8.66 -10.31 3.85
CA LYS A 138 8.24 -11.70 3.64
C LYS A 138 7.17 -12.15 4.66
N GLY A 139 6.11 -12.77 4.14
CA GLY A 139 5.03 -13.35 4.93
C GLY A 139 4.18 -12.30 5.64
N VAL A 140 3.88 -11.20 4.94
CA VAL A 140 2.96 -10.14 5.37
C VAL A 140 2.05 -9.80 4.18
N ALA A 141 0.83 -9.38 4.45
CA ALA A 141 -0.16 -8.96 3.45
C ALA A 141 -0.22 -7.43 3.28
N HIS A 142 -1.21 -6.95 2.52
CA HIS A 142 -1.32 -5.56 2.08
C HIS A 142 -1.43 -4.56 3.24
N ASP A 143 -2.38 -4.76 4.17
CA ASP A 143 -2.58 -3.91 5.34
C ASP A 143 -1.57 -4.26 6.44
N MET A 144 -0.30 -4.14 6.11
CA MET A 144 0.86 -4.51 6.92
C MET A 144 0.80 -3.97 8.34
N MET A 145 0.26 -2.77 8.55
CA MET A 145 0.15 -2.13 9.87
C MET A 145 -0.84 -2.82 10.81
N LEU A 146 -1.78 -3.59 10.27
CA LEU A 146 -2.84 -4.28 11.01
C LEU A 146 -2.73 -5.81 10.92
N ASP A 147 -1.75 -6.30 10.16
CA ASP A 147 -1.50 -7.72 9.95
C ASP A 147 -0.91 -8.40 11.21
N CYS A 148 -1.08 -9.71 11.36
CA CYS A 148 -0.52 -10.47 12.49
C CYS A 148 1.01 -10.52 12.52
N SER A 149 1.68 -10.11 11.44
CA SER A 149 3.14 -10.00 11.34
C SER A 149 3.61 -8.55 11.14
N TRP A 150 2.82 -7.56 11.58
CA TRP A 150 3.09 -6.13 11.41
C TRP A 150 4.47 -5.70 11.94
N GLU A 151 4.98 -6.37 12.98
CA GLU A 151 6.27 -6.07 13.60
C GLU A 151 7.43 -6.18 12.60
N LYS A 152 7.31 -7.05 11.59
CA LYS A 152 8.33 -7.18 10.53
C LYS A 152 8.46 -5.89 9.73
N GLY A 153 7.32 -5.25 9.42
CA GLY A 153 7.29 -3.97 8.73
C GLY A 153 7.81 -2.84 9.62
N ALA A 154 7.34 -2.79 10.86
CA ALA A 154 7.77 -1.80 11.84
C ALA A 154 9.28 -1.86 12.10
N ALA A 155 9.88 -3.05 12.19
CA ALA A 155 11.32 -3.22 12.38
C ALA A 155 12.15 -2.64 11.23
N ILE A 156 11.66 -2.74 9.98
CA ILE A 156 12.32 -2.14 8.81
C ILE A 156 12.25 -0.62 8.89
N ILE A 157 11.09 -0.06 9.24
CA ILE A 157 10.91 1.38 9.40
C ILE A 157 11.82 1.90 10.52
N LEU A 158 11.89 1.21 11.65
CA LEU A 158 12.77 1.57 12.77
C LEU A 158 14.24 1.56 12.35
N SER A 159 14.71 0.49 11.70
CA SER A 159 16.08 0.40 11.20
C SER A 159 16.42 1.48 10.15
N TRP A 160 15.43 1.90 9.37
CA TRP A 160 15.59 3.00 8.43
C TRP A 160 15.66 4.35 9.16
N LEU A 161 14.79 4.59 10.14
CA LEU A 161 14.83 5.79 10.99
C LEU A 161 16.17 5.93 11.74
N ASP A 162 16.72 4.85 12.27
CA ASP A 162 18.03 4.86 12.95
C ASP A 162 19.18 5.29 12.03
N LYS A 163 19.03 5.10 10.71
CA LYS A 163 20.01 5.51 9.69
C LYS A 163 19.77 6.93 9.18
N LEU A 164 18.57 7.46 9.37
CA LEU A 164 18.26 8.87 9.16
C LEU A 164 18.85 9.67 10.31
N ALA A 165 20.17 9.87 10.30
CA ALA A 165 20.84 10.74 11.27
C ALA A 165 20.11 12.10 11.33
N PRO A 166 20.04 12.74 12.51
CA PRO A 166 19.50 14.08 12.60
C PRO A 166 20.30 14.97 11.65
N ARG A 167 19.66 15.47 10.59
CA ARG A 167 20.26 16.52 9.74
C ARG A 167 20.58 17.66 10.70
N SER A 168 21.86 17.94 10.90
CA SER A 168 22.32 19.05 11.73
C SER A 168 21.54 20.31 11.33
N ALA A 169 20.85 20.89 12.29
CA ALA A 169 20.07 22.13 12.15
C ALA A 169 20.95 23.29 11.66
#